data_AF-A0A1E4U0K1-F1
#
_entry.id   AF-A0A1E4U0K1-F1
#
_cell.length_a   1.000
_cell.length_b   1.000
_cell.length_c   1.000
_cell.angle_alpha   90.00
_cell.angle_beta   90.00
_cell.angle_gamma   90.00
#
_symmetry.space_group_name_H-M   'P 1'
#
loop_
_entity.id
_entity.type
_entity.pdbx_description
1 polymer ?
#
loop_
_entity_poly.entity_id
_entity_poly.type
_entity_poly.pdbx_seq_one_letter_code
_entity_poly.pdbx_strand_id
1 'polypeptide(L)'
;MSNIIDIFVPPKPRDLSEDETADCVPCQMMAFLFGVGGGLYFSSGRVFKGEKIGDNPMWWKYTVRTGGLAMIAYGAYRGGQGWLWDKDRVYKRLQ
;
A
#
# COMPACT_ATOMS: atom_id res chain seq x y z
N MET A 1 -9.57 11.37 -22.40
CA MET A 1 -10.59 12.41 -22.19
C MET A 1 -11.81 11.72 -21.64
N SER A 2 -12.21 12.01 -20.39
CA SER A 2 -13.34 11.36 -19.75
C SER A 2 -14.64 11.93 -20.30
N ASN A 3 -15.54 11.08 -20.79
CA ASN A 3 -16.83 11.49 -21.34
C ASN A 3 -17.96 10.97 -20.45
N ILE A 4 -18.97 11.80 -20.17
CA ILE A 4 -20.08 11.40 -19.28
C ILE A 4 -20.95 10.27 -19.88
N ILE A 5 -20.83 10.08 -21.19
CA ILE A 5 -21.48 9.01 -21.95
C ILE A 5 -20.91 7.63 -21.57
N ASP A 6 -19.63 7.57 -21.18
CA ASP A 6 -18.91 6.32 -20.87
C ASP A 6 -19.38 5.66 -19.55
N ILE A 7 -20.17 6.38 -18.74
CA ILE A 7 -20.79 5.84 -17.53
C ILE A 7 -21.99 4.96 -17.90
N PHE A 8 -22.74 5.34 -18.93
CA PHE A 8 -23.96 4.64 -19.34
C PHE A 8 -23.70 3.59 -20.41
N VAL A 9 -22.62 3.74 -21.19
CA VAL A 9 -22.14 2.74 -22.14
C VAL A 9 -20.66 2.51 -21.86
N PRO A 10 -20.32 1.66 -20.87
CA PRO A 10 -18.93 1.38 -20.59
C PRO A 10 -18.27 0.79 -21.83
N PRO A 11 -17.02 1.18 -22.14
CA PRO A 11 -16.27 0.57 -23.23
C PRO A 11 -16.18 -0.94 -23.00
N LYS A 12 -16.25 -1.71 -24.10
CA LYS A 12 -16.15 -3.17 -24.02
C LYS A 12 -14.87 -3.56 -23.28
N PRO A 13 -14.93 -4.57 -22.39
CA PRO A 13 -13.74 -5.07 -21.75
C PRO A 13 -12.75 -5.49 -22.84
N ARG A 14 -11.53 -4.96 -22.74
CA ARG A 14 -10.39 -5.34 -23.57
C ARG A 14 -9.33 -5.92 -22.66
N ASP A 15 -8.52 -6.80 -23.22
CA ASP A 15 -7.31 -7.22 -22.53
C ASP A 15 -6.37 -6.02 -22.39
N LEU A 16 -5.82 -5.85 -21.19
CA LEU A 16 -4.80 -4.85 -20.89
C LEU A 16 -3.46 -5.45 -21.34
N SER A 17 -2.66 -4.67 -22.07
CA SER A 17 -1.34 -5.12 -22.47
C SER A 17 -0.37 -5.07 -21.28
N GLU A 18 0.71 -5.86 -21.34
CA GLU A 18 1.65 -6.01 -20.22
C GLU A 18 2.25 -4.67 -19.77
N ASP A 19 2.48 -3.74 -20.71
CA ASP A 19 2.96 -2.39 -20.45
C ASP A 19 1.95 -1.53 -19.68
N GLU A 20 0.64 -1.75 -19.87
CA GLU A 20 -0.40 -1.04 -19.13
C GLU A 20 -0.53 -1.56 -17.69
N THR A 21 -0.30 -2.87 -17.50
CA THR A 21 -0.34 -3.54 -16.19
C THR A 21 1.00 -3.53 -15.44
N ALA A 22 2.08 -3.14 -16.10
CA ALA A 22 3.42 -3.09 -15.50
C ALA A 22 3.45 -2.18 -14.27
N ASP A 23 4.24 -2.59 -13.28
CA ASP A 23 4.36 -1.87 -12.02
C ASP A 23 5.07 -0.53 -12.21
N CYS A 24 4.66 0.48 -11.45
CA CYS A 24 5.32 1.78 -11.38
C CYS A 24 6.29 1.84 -10.20
N VAL A 25 7.57 2.12 -10.47
CA VAL A 25 8.60 2.30 -9.42
C VAL A 25 8.18 3.35 -8.37
N PRO A 26 7.65 4.53 -8.75
CA PRO A 26 7.18 5.51 -7.76
C PRO A 26 6.05 4.95 -6.87
N CYS A 27 5.16 4.14 -7.42
CA CYS A 27 4.07 3.51 -6.67
C CYS A 27 4.59 2.47 -5.69
N GLN A 28 5.57 1.66 -6.10
CA GLN A 28 6.24 0.70 -5.22
C GLN A 28 6.96 1.41 -4.07
N MET A 29 7.67 2.51 -4.37
CA MET A 29 8.33 3.32 -3.33
C MET A 29 7.31 3.91 -2.35
N MET A 30 6.19 4.45 -2.84
CA MET A 30 5.14 4.95 -1.96
C MET A 30 4.55 3.83 -1.09
N ALA A 31 4.27 2.66 -1.66
CA ALA A 31 3.79 1.51 -0.91
C ALA A 31 4.77 1.10 0.21
N PHE A 32 6.08 1.09 -0.09
CA PHE A 32 7.13 0.85 0.90
C PHE A 32 7.13 1.92 2.00
N LEU A 33 7.19 3.20 1.62
CA LEU A 33 7.29 4.32 2.56
C LEU A 33 6.06 4.40 3.47
N PHE A 34 4.85 4.25 2.92
CA PHE A 34 3.62 4.26 3.72
C PHE A 34 3.47 3.00 4.56
N GLY A 35 3.80 1.82 4.02
CA GLY A 35 3.75 0.56 4.77
C GLY A 35 4.69 0.56 5.96
N VAL A 36 5.97 0.90 5.73
CA VAL A 36 6.98 0.94 6.80
C VAL A 36 6.78 2.15 7.71
N GLY A 37 6.65 3.35 7.16
CA GLY A 37 6.50 4.58 7.94
C GLY A 37 5.21 4.60 8.77
N GLY A 38 4.07 4.30 8.14
CA GLY A 38 2.79 4.17 8.82
C GLY A 38 2.77 3.00 9.82
N GLY A 39 3.34 1.87 9.43
CA GLY A 39 3.44 0.69 10.30
C GLY A 39 4.29 0.94 11.55
N LEU A 40 5.41 1.68 11.43
CA LEU A 40 6.21 2.13 12.57
C LEU A 40 5.43 3.08 13.49
N TYR A 41 4.65 4.00 12.91
CA TYR A 41 3.80 4.89 13.70
C TYR A 41 2.76 4.11 14.52
N PHE A 42 2.02 3.19 13.89
CA PHE A 42 0.99 2.39 14.57
C PHE A 42 1.58 1.38 15.57
N SER A 43 2.63 0.66 15.20
CA SER A 43 3.29 -0.31 16.10
C SER A 43 3.91 0.34 17.33
N SER A 44 4.43 1.58 17.20
CA SER A 44 4.96 2.35 18.34
C SER A 44 3.90 2.76 19.36
N GLY A 45 2.61 2.68 19.00
CA GLY A 45 1.51 3.13 19.86
C GLY A 45 1.42 4.64 20.03
N ARG A 46 2.18 5.43 19.26
CA ARG A 46 2.09 6.91 19.26
C ARG A 46 0.70 7.42 18.93
N VAL A 47 -0.10 6.66 18.18
CA VAL A 47 -1.50 6.99 17.88
C VAL A 47 -2.38 7.10 19.13
N PHE A 48 -1.99 6.44 20.23
CA PHE A 48 -2.69 6.47 21.52
C PHE A 48 -2.04 7.43 22.52
N LYS A 49 -1.12 8.29 22.07
CA LYS A 49 -0.48 9.26 22.96
C LYS A 49 -1.48 10.32 23.41
N GLY A 50 -1.65 10.48 24.72
CA GLY A 50 -2.59 11.45 25.30
C GLY A 50 -4.00 10.89 25.57
N GLU A 51 -4.21 9.60 25.33
CA GLU A 51 -5.43 8.90 25.69
C GLU A 51 -5.62 8.83 27.22
N LYS A 52 -6.87 9.00 27.70
CA LYS A 52 -7.22 8.76 29.11
C LYS A 52 -7.39 7.25 29.36
N ILE A 53 -7.27 6.85 30.62
CA ILE A 53 -7.52 5.45 31.00
C ILE A 53 -8.98 5.11 30.69
N GLY A 54 -9.20 4.21 29.72
CA GLY A 54 -10.52 3.69 29.38
C GLY A 54 -11.06 4.12 28.01
N ASP A 55 -10.43 5.06 27.29
CA ASP A 55 -10.96 5.50 25.99
C ASP A 55 -10.95 4.37 24.95
N ASN A 56 -9.88 3.56 24.96
CA ASN A 56 -9.76 2.39 24.09
C ASN A 56 -9.50 1.10 24.89
N PRO A 57 -10.23 0.00 24.61
CA PRO A 57 -9.98 -1.27 25.26
C PRO A 57 -8.63 -1.85 24.84
N MET A 58 -8.02 -2.67 25.71
CA MET A 58 -6.67 -3.21 25.49
C MET A 58 -6.56 -4.05 24.21
N TRP A 59 -7.59 -4.84 23.89
CA TRP A 59 -7.60 -5.66 22.66
C TRP A 59 -7.49 -4.80 21.41
N TRP A 60 -8.13 -3.62 21.37
CA TRP A 60 -8.04 -2.70 20.24
C TRP A 60 -6.63 -2.14 20.07
N LYS A 61 -5.99 -1.75 21.17
CA LYS A 61 -4.61 -1.25 21.16
C LYS A 61 -3.65 -2.32 20.64
N TYR A 62 -3.85 -3.57 21.02
CA TYR A 62 -3.06 -4.68 20.50
C TYR A 62 -3.28 -4.88 19.00
N THR A 63 -4.54 -4.90 18.53
CA THR A 63 -4.86 -5.02 17.11
C THR A 63 -4.20 -3.94 16.27
N VAL A 64 -4.24 -2.67 16.71
CA VAL A 64 -3.60 -1.56 15.98
C VAL A 64 -2.08 -1.72 15.93
N ARG A 65 -1.45 -2.13 17.05
CA ARG A 65 0.00 -2.34 17.09
C ARG A 65 0.44 -3.51 16.22
N THR A 66 -0.27 -4.64 16.30
CA THR A 66 0.00 -5.82 15.46
C THR A 66 -0.27 -5.54 13.99
N GLY A 67 -1.33 -4.77 13.68
CA GLY A 67 -1.60 -4.27 12.33
C GLY A 67 -0.46 -3.40 11.81
N GLY A 68 0.10 -2.53 12.65
CA GLY A 68 1.29 -1.75 12.33
C GLY A 68 2.51 -2.63 11.98
N LEU A 69 2.75 -3.71 12.73
CA LEU A 69 3.81 -4.68 12.40
C LEU A 69 3.55 -5.38 11.06
N ALA A 70 2.31 -5.76 10.78
CA ALA A 70 1.93 -6.35 9.50
C ALA A 70 2.13 -5.35 8.34
N MET A 71 1.85 -4.07 8.54
CA MET A 71 2.13 -3.02 7.56
C MET A 71 3.63 -2.87 7.28
N ILE A 72 4.49 -2.96 8.32
CA ILE A 72 5.95 -2.94 8.13
C ILE A 72 6.38 -4.13 7.26
N ALA A 73 5.91 -5.33 7.60
CA ALA A 73 6.24 -6.54 6.84
C ALA A 73 5.78 -6.43 5.39
N TYR A 74 4.56 -5.96 5.16
CA TYR A 74 4.02 -5.75 3.81
C TYR A 74 4.78 -4.65 3.05
N GLY A 75 5.11 -3.54 3.70
CA GLY A 75 5.90 -2.45 3.12
C GLY A 75 7.27 -2.95 2.68
N ALA A 76 7.99 -3.67 3.54
CA ALA A 76 9.27 -4.30 3.21
C ALA A 76 9.12 -5.31 2.07
N TYR A 77 8.07 -6.15 2.08
CA TYR A 77 7.74 -7.10 1.03
C TYR A 77 7.43 -6.43 -0.33
N ARG A 78 6.83 -5.24 -0.34
CA ARG A 78 6.64 -4.47 -1.57
C ARG A 78 7.92 -3.78 -1.99
N GLY A 79 8.68 -3.21 -1.06
CA GLY A 79 9.91 -2.47 -1.33
C GLY A 79 11.02 -3.32 -1.92
N GLY A 80 11.16 -4.58 -1.47
CA GLY A 80 12.19 -5.50 -1.98
C GLY A 80 11.84 -6.20 -3.30
N GLN A 81 10.66 -5.98 -3.88
CA GLN A 81 10.33 -6.50 -5.22
C GLN A 81 11.26 -5.90 -6.28
N GLY A 82 11.69 -6.70 -7.24
CA GLY A 82 12.64 -6.30 -8.28
C GLY A 82 14.11 -6.31 -7.85
N TRP A 83 14.41 -6.22 -6.55
CA TRP A 83 15.77 -6.27 -6.03
C TRP A 83 16.10 -7.56 -5.27
N LEU A 84 15.32 -7.84 -4.22
CA LEU A 84 15.55 -8.95 -3.31
C LEU A 84 14.76 -10.21 -3.71
N TRP A 85 13.56 -10.05 -4.28
CA TRP A 85 12.72 -11.10 -4.87
C TRP A 85 11.98 -10.58 -6.11
N ASP A 86 11.35 -11.47 -6.89
CA ASP A 86 10.68 -11.13 -8.17
C ASP A 86 11.58 -10.29 -9.10
N LYS A 87 12.77 -10.81 -9.42
CA LYS A 87 13.78 -10.09 -10.22
C LYS A 87 13.38 -9.89 -11.67
N ASP A 88 12.46 -10.71 -12.18
CA ASP A 88 11.95 -10.63 -13.55
C ASP A 88 10.76 -9.67 -13.70
N ARG A 89 10.51 -8.80 -12.71
CA ARG A 89 9.42 -7.83 -12.77
C ARG A 89 9.61 -6.83 -13.91
N VAL A 90 8.56 -6.65 -14.70
CA VAL A 90 8.49 -5.62 -15.73
C VAL A 90 7.98 -4.33 -15.09
N TYR A 91 8.80 -3.29 -15.16
CA TYR A 91 8.44 -1.94 -14.72
C TYR A 91 8.08 -1.05 -15.90
N LYS A 92 7.13 -0.13 -15.68
CA LYS A 92 6.84 0.93 -16.66
C LYS A 92 8.10 1.77 -16.87
N ARG A 93 8.49 1.94 -18.14
CA ARG A 93 9.50 2.93 -18.52
C ARG A 93 8.97 4.32 -18.18
N LEU A 94 9.78 5.11 -17.48
CA LEU A 94 9.52 6.54 -17.30
C LEU A 94 9.65 7.17 -18.70
N GLN A 95 8.51 7.56 -19.27
CA GLN A 95 8.43 8.30 -20.54
C GLN A 95 8.65 9.79 -20.27
#